data_AF-A0AAC8ZUB9-F1
#
_entry.id   AF-A0AAC8ZUB9-F1
#
_cell.length_a   1.000
_cell.length_b   1.000
_cell.length_c   1.000
_cell.angle_alpha   90.00
_cell.angle_beta   90.00
_cell.angle_gamma   90.00
#
_symmetry.space_group_name_H-M   'P 1'
#
loop_
_entity.id
_entity.type
_entity.pdbx_description
1 polymer ?
#
loop_
_entity_poly.entity_id
_entity_poly.type
_entity_poly.pdbx_seq_one_letter_code
_entity_poly.pdbx_strand_id
1 'polypeptide(L)'
;MQRVTITLDDDLLAGIDRLVERRGYQGRSEAIRDLARAGLAEAAPVEKEDGPCVAALVYVYDHAARELSKRLTTAYHEHHELTLTTLHVHLDHGSCMEVSVLKGDGSAVRGMAERVIAERGVRHGRAVVIPVRETETGTGHRHHGHGHNHSHSHSHEDE
;
A
#
# COMPACT_ATOMS: atom_id res chain seq x y z
N MET A 1 9.16 6.88 31.94
CA MET A 1 10.13 6.23 31.02
C MET A 1 10.75 5.05 31.75
N GLN A 2 10.90 3.90 31.10
CA GLN A 2 11.64 2.75 31.63
C GLN A 2 13.06 2.76 31.05
N ARG A 3 14.08 2.42 31.84
CA ARG A 3 15.47 2.35 31.38
C ARG A 3 15.89 0.89 31.23
N VAL A 4 16.39 0.54 30.06
CA VAL A 4 16.88 -0.81 29.73
C VAL A 4 18.34 -0.71 29.31
N THR A 5 19.17 -1.62 29.80
CA THR A 5 20.56 -1.78 29.35
C THR A 5 20.59 -2.93 28.35
N ILE A 6 21.15 -2.69 27.16
CA ILE A 6 21.29 -3.68 26.10
C ILE A 6 22.77 -3.80 25.71
N THR A 7 23.22 -5.01 25.43
CA THR A 7 24.57 -5.26 24.89
C THR A 7 24.46 -5.35 23.38
N LEU A 8 25.33 -4.62 22.68
CA LEU A 8 25.43 -4.58 21.22
C LEU A 8 26.88 -4.87 20.83
N ASP A 9 27.09 -5.54 19.71
CA ASP A 9 28.43 -5.64 19.11
C ASP A 9 28.89 -4.27 18.56
N ASP A 10 30.21 -4.15 18.37
CA ASP A 10 30.85 -2.90 17.98
C ASP A 10 30.37 -2.40 16.62
N ASP A 11 30.12 -3.31 15.67
CA ASP A 11 29.67 -2.97 14.31
C ASP A 11 28.27 -2.38 14.32
N LEU A 12 27.36 -2.98 15.09
CA LEU A 12 25.99 -2.50 15.26
C LEU A 12 25.96 -1.14 15.98
N LEU A 13 26.77 -0.96 17.03
CA LEU A 13 26.88 0.31 17.73
C LEU A 13 27.41 1.42 16.79
N ALA A 14 28.44 1.12 16.00
CA ALA A 14 28.97 2.05 15.00
C ALA A 14 27.93 2.38 13.92
N GLY A 15 27.07 1.42 13.55
CA GLY A 15 25.93 1.64 12.67
C GLY A 15 24.92 2.65 13.22
N ILE A 16 24.61 2.55 14.51
CA ILE A 16 23.72 3.48 15.22
C ILE A 16 24.34 4.88 15.28
N ASP A 17 25.64 5.00 15.56
CA ASP A 17 26.34 6.28 15.60
C ASP A 17 26.27 7.01 14.27
N ARG A 18 26.57 6.30 13.17
CA ARG A 18 26.40 6.85 11.82
C ARG A 18 24.97 7.29 11.54
N LEU A 19 23.96 6.61 12.11
CA LEU A 19 22.56 6.99 11.94
C LEU A 19 22.23 8.26 12.72
N VAL A 20 22.73 8.38 13.96
CA VAL A 20 22.56 9.58 14.80
C VAL A 20 23.08 10.81 14.08
N GLU A 21 24.31 10.74 13.55
CA GLU A 21 24.93 11.84 12.81
C GLU A 21 24.14 12.21 11.55
N ARG A 22 23.80 11.21 10.72
CA ARG A 22 23.11 11.47 9.44
C ARG A 22 21.70 12.05 9.62
N ARG A 23 20.98 11.68 10.67
CA ARG A 23 19.59 12.12 10.91
C ARG A 23 19.47 13.27 11.91
N GLY A 24 20.58 13.73 12.49
CA GLY A 24 20.59 14.84 13.43
C GLY A 24 19.89 14.54 14.76
N TYR A 25 19.87 13.28 15.20
CA TYR A 25 19.30 12.91 16.48
C TYR A 25 20.10 13.51 17.64
N GLN A 26 19.43 13.85 18.74
CA GLN A 26 20.11 14.41 19.91
C GLN A 26 20.91 13.35 20.70
N GLY A 27 20.71 12.06 20.40
CA GLY A 27 21.57 11.00 20.89
C GLY A 27 21.10 9.59 20.50
N ARG A 28 21.92 8.60 20.87
CA ARG A 28 21.68 7.17 20.58
C ARG A 28 20.34 6.68 21.08
N SER A 29 19.92 7.09 22.28
CA SER A 29 18.64 6.65 22.86
C SER A 29 17.41 7.12 22.07
N GLU A 30 17.51 8.24 21.36
CA GLU A 30 16.46 8.72 20.47
C GLU A 30 16.43 7.90 19.18
N ALA A 31 17.59 7.70 18.55
CA ALA A 31 17.73 6.85 17.37
C ALA A 31 17.25 5.41 17.63
N ILE A 32 17.65 4.82 18.76
CA ILE A 32 17.22 3.47 19.15
C ILE A 32 15.72 3.41 19.40
N ARG A 33 15.10 4.46 19.96
CA ARG A 33 13.65 4.50 20.19
C ARG A 33 12.88 4.53 18.88
N ASP A 34 13.34 5.32 17.91
CA ASP A 34 12.73 5.42 16.60
C ASP A 34 12.89 4.11 15.81
N LEU A 35 14.10 3.53 15.83
CA LEU A 35 14.36 2.22 15.24
C LEU A 35 13.51 1.12 15.88
N ALA A 36 13.41 1.10 17.21
CA ALA A 36 12.58 0.13 17.92
C ALA A 36 11.10 0.32 17.59
N ARG A 37 10.61 1.57 17.47
CA ARG A 37 9.22 1.84 17.06
C ARG A 37 8.95 1.35 15.64
N ALA A 38 9.85 1.63 14.71
CA ALA A 38 9.72 1.17 13.33
C ALA A 38 9.79 -0.36 13.24
N GLY A 39 10.75 -0.98 13.94
CA GLY A 39 10.90 -2.42 14.00
C GLY A 39 9.72 -3.11 14.68
N LEU A 40 9.13 -2.53 15.74
CA LEU A 40 7.92 -3.04 16.36
C LEU A 40 6.68 -2.87 15.49
N ALA A 41 6.61 -1.83 14.65
CA ALA A 41 5.53 -1.67 13.67
C ALA A 41 5.65 -2.69 12.53
N GLU A 42 6.87 -3.04 12.14
CA GLU A 42 7.16 -4.07 11.14
C GLU A 42 7.00 -5.50 11.68
N ALA A 43 7.38 -5.72 12.94
CA ALA A 43 7.25 -7.00 13.65
C ALA A 43 5.90 -7.19 14.33
N ALA A 44 5.07 -6.14 14.40
CA ALA A 44 3.70 -6.29 14.82
C ALA A 44 3.10 -7.38 13.92
N PRO A 45 2.56 -8.47 14.50
CA PRO A 45 1.71 -9.35 13.73
C PRO A 45 0.73 -8.41 13.04
N VAL A 46 0.64 -8.56 11.73
CA VAL A 46 -0.54 -8.10 11.04
C VAL A 46 -1.67 -8.87 11.71
N GLU A 47 -2.23 -8.31 12.79
CA GLU A 47 -3.54 -8.71 13.23
C GLU A 47 -4.36 -8.69 11.96
N LYS A 48 -5.18 -9.72 11.80
CA LYS A 48 -6.17 -9.78 10.74
C LYS A 48 -7.13 -8.61 10.97
N GLU A 49 -6.67 -7.39 10.73
CA GLU A 49 -7.49 -6.26 10.42
C GLU A 49 -8.00 -6.60 9.03
N ASP A 50 -9.06 -7.40 9.03
CA ASP A 50 -9.98 -7.68 7.93
C ASP A 50 -10.82 -6.42 7.68
N GLY A 51 -10.12 -5.29 7.55
CA GLY A 51 -10.68 -3.97 7.45
C GLY A 51 -10.11 -3.21 6.26
N PRO A 52 -10.77 -2.11 5.85
CA PRO A 52 -10.31 -1.31 4.73
C PRO A 52 -8.89 -0.79 4.96
N CYS A 53 -8.05 -0.93 3.96
CA CYS A 53 -6.67 -0.43 3.97
C CYS A 53 -6.30 0.19 2.63
N VAL A 54 -5.21 0.95 2.65
CA VAL A 54 -4.47 1.37 1.46
C VAL A 54 -3.06 0.82 1.59
N ALA A 55 -2.47 0.35 0.50
CA ALA A 55 -1.10 -0.12 0.50
C ALA A 55 -0.30 0.46 -0.67
N ALA A 56 1.00 0.62 -0.43
CA ALA A 56 1.98 0.83 -1.48
C ALA A 56 2.81 -0.45 -1.64
N LEU A 57 2.65 -1.11 -2.78
CA LEU A 57 3.45 -2.26 -3.19
C LEU A 57 4.58 -1.78 -4.08
N VAL A 58 5.82 -1.95 -3.63
CA VAL A 58 7.03 -1.56 -4.37
C VAL A 58 7.82 -2.82 -4.70
N TYR A 59 8.18 -3.01 -5.96
CA TYR A 59 9.00 -4.15 -6.38
C TYR A 59 9.88 -3.82 -7.57
N VAL A 60 10.98 -4.57 -7.68
CA VAL A 60 11.94 -4.49 -8.77
C VAL A 60 11.96 -5.83 -9.49
N TYR A 61 11.89 -5.80 -10.80
CA TYR A 61 11.86 -7.00 -11.62
C TYR A 61 12.69 -6.87 -12.89
N ASP A 62 13.07 -8.03 -13.43
CA ASP A 62 13.75 -8.15 -14.71
C ASP A 62 12.74 -8.08 -15.85
N HIS A 63 12.74 -7.01 -16.66
CA HIS A 63 11.78 -6.88 -17.75
C HIS A 63 12.07 -7.80 -18.95
N ALA A 64 13.27 -8.37 -19.03
CA ALA A 64 13.62 -9.39 -20.01
C ALA A 64 13.22 -10.79 -19.55
N ALA A 65 12.80 -10.95 -18.28
CA ALA A 65 12.26 -12.22 -17.81
C ALA A 65 11.02 -12.61 -18.60
N ARG A 66 11.07 -13.82 -19.15
CA ARG A 66 10.05 -14.32 -20.08
C ARG A 66 8.65 -14.17 -19.49
N GLU A 67 7.82 -13.43 -20.24
CA GLU A 67 6.40 -13.17 -19.97
C GLU A 67 6.10 -12.49 -18.62
N LEU A 68 7.10 -12.00 -17.88
CA LEU A 68 6.88 -11.44 -16.55
C LEU A 68 6.00 -10.19 -16.60
N SER A 69 6.30 -9.24 -17.49
CA SER A 69 5.48 -8.04 -17.66
C SER A 69 4.02 -8.38 -17.97
N LYS A 70 3.78 -9.40 -18.80
CA LYS A 70 2.44 -9.87 -19.13
C LYS A 70 1.73 -10.48 -17.91
N ARG A 71 2.42 -11.33 -17.15
CA ARG A 71 1.84 -11.94 -15.93
C ARG A 71 1.53 -10.89 -14.87
N LEU A 72 2.42 -9.91 -14.68
CA LEU A 72 2.19 -8.77 -13.78
C LEU A 72 0.94 -7.99 -14.22
N THR A 73 0.86 -7.59 -15.51
CA THR A 73 -0.34 -6.92 -16.04
C THR A 73 -1.60 -7.75 -15.83
N THR A 74 -1.57 -9.05 -16.10
CA THR A 74 -2.70 -9.95 -15.85
C THR A 74 -3.09 -9.96 -14.37
N ALA A 75 -2.13 -10.07 -13.44
CA ALA A 75 -2.41 -10.07 -12.02
C ALA A 75 -3.12 -8.79 -11.56
N TYR A 76 -2.70 -7.63 -12.07
CA TYR A 76 -3.38 -6.35 -11.81
C TYR A 76 -4.77 -6.29 -12.47
N HIS A 77 -4.95 -6.84 -13.66
CA HIS A 77 -6.24 -6.86 -14.35
C HIS A 77 -7.26 -7.76 -13.64
N GLU A 78 -6.82 -8.92 -13.13
CA GLU A 78 -7.68 -9.84 -12.37
C GLU A 78 -8.15 -9.24 -11.04
N HIS A 79 -7.41 -8.26 -10.50
CA HIS A 79 -7.67 -7.60 -9.22
C HIS A 79 -7.75 -6.07 -9.39
N HIS A 80 -8.35 -5.64 -10.50
CA HIS A 80 -8.46 -4.23 -10.87
C HIS A 80 -9.22 -3.41 -9.80
N GLU A 81 -10.14 -4.03 -9.08
CA GLU A 81 -10.90 -3.43 -7.98
C GLU A 81 -10.03 -3.07 -6.78
N LEU A 82 -8.89 -3.75 -6.62
CA LEU A 82 -7.92 -3.46 -5.57
C LEU A 82 -6.86 -2.44 -6.02
N THR A 83 -6.68 -2.22 -7.32
CA THR A 83 -5.57 -1.43 -7.86
C THR A 83 -6.02 -0.03 -8.23
N LEU A 84 -5.45 0.99 -7.59
CA LEU A 84 -5.75 2.39 -7.91
C LEU A 84 -4.87 2.90 -9.04
N THR A 85 -3.56 2.61 -8.98
CA THR A 85 -2.59 3.04 -10.00
C THR A 85 -1.30 2.25 -9.85
N THR A 86 -0.56 2.11 -10.95
CA THR A 86 0.81 1.58 -10.96
C THR A 86 1.72 2.57 -11.67
N LEU A 87 2.77 3.00 -10.98
CA LEU A 87 3.87 3.77 -11.55
C LEU A 87 4.97 2.78 -11.99
N HIS A 88 5.39 2.86 -13.25
CA HIS A 88 6.50 2.09 -13.80
C HIS A 88 7.71 3.00 -14.03
N VAL A 89 8.89 2.53 -13.59
CA VAL A 89 10.16 3.26 -13.71
C VAL A 89 11.23 2.32 -14.28
N HIS A 90 11.86 2.71 -15.39
CA HIS A 90 13.07 2.05 -15.87
C HIS A 90 14.26 2.46 -14.99
N LEU A 91 14.87 1.51 -14.28
CA LEU A 91 16.05 1.77 -13.44
C LEU A 91 17.34 1.70 -14.26
N ASP A 92 17.43 0.70 -15.13
CA ASP A 92 18.56 0.45 -16.01
C ASP A 92 18.13 -0.42 -17.22
N HIS A 93 19.10 -0.92 -17.99
CA HIS A 93 18.84 -1.71 -19.20
C HIS A 93 18.18 -3.07 -18.94
N GLY A 94 18.21 -3.60 -17.71
CA GLY A 94 17.68 -4.92 -17.39
C GLY A 94 16.64 -4.92 -16.26
N SER A 95 16.37 -3.77 -15.63
CA SER A 95 15.58 -3.71 -14.40
C SER A 95 14.53 -2.60 -14.46
N CYS A 96 13.31 -2.95 -14.07
CA CYS A 96 12.24 -2.00 -13.85
C CYS A 96 11.82 -2.03 -12.38
N MET A 97 11.38 -0.88 -11.88
CA MET A 97 10.72 -0.75 -10.60
C MET A 97 9.27 -0.35 -10.83
N GLU A 98 8.36 -1.01 -10.13
CA GLU A 98 6.95 -0.63 -10.10
C GLU A 98 6.52 -0.28 -8.68
N VAL A 99 5.69 0.76 -8.58
CA VAL A 99 5.00 1.17 -7.35
C VAL A 99 3.50 1.13 -7.62
N SER A 100 2.82 0.16 -7.03
CA SER A 100 1.38 -0.02 -7.16
C SER A 100 0.69 0.44 -5.88
N VAL A 101 -0.26 1.37 -6.03
CA VAL A 101 -1.14 1.80 -4.95
C VAL A 101 -2.38 0.92 -4.97
N LEU A 102 -2.60 0.21 -3.87
CA LEU A 102 -3.71 -0.72 -3.68
C LEU A 102 -4.68 -0.18 -2.63
N LYS A 103 -5.98 -0.47 -2.77
CA LYS A 103 -7.02 -0.14 -1.79
C LYS A 103 -8.06 -1.25 -1.74
N GLY A 104 -8.41 -1.69 -0.55
CA GLY A 104 -9.42 -2.72 -0.36
C GLY A 104 -9.34 -3.34 1.02
N ASP A 105 -9.96 -4.51 1.17
CA ASP A 105 -9.83 -5.30 2.40
C ASP A 105 -8.37 -5.70 2.63
N GLY A 106 -7.92 -5.62 3.89
CA GLY A 106 -6.55 -5.92 4.27
C GLY A 106 -6.09 -7.32 3.84
N SER A 107 -6.94 -8.34 3.93
CA SER A 107 -6.59 -9.69 3.51
C SER A 107 -6.40 -9.79 2.00
N ALA A 108 -7.28 -9.15 1.22
CA ALA A 108 -7.23 -9.14 -0.23
C ALA A 108 -6.00 -8.38 -0.76
N VAL A 109 -5.73 -7.20 -0.19
CA VAL A 109 -4.57 -6.37 -0.54
C VAL A 109 -3.26 -7.10 -0.23
N ARG A 110 -3.16 -7.74 0.94
CA ARG A 110 -1.97 -8.54 1.31
C ARG A 110 -1.78 -9.73 0.38
N GLY A 111 -2.85 -10.49 0.12
CA GLY A 111 -2.78 -11.63 -0.78
C GLY A 111 -2.37 -11.24 -2.21
N MET A 112 -2.85 -10.09 -2.70
CA MET A 112 -2.41 -9.55 -4.00
C MET A 112 -0.93 -9.18 -3.98
N ALA A 113 -0.47 -8.47 -2.95
CA ALA A 113 0.93 -8.10 -2.82
C ALA A 113 1.85 -9.32 -2.74
N GLU A 114 1.51 -10.32 -1.94
CA GLU A 114 2.27 -11.57 -1.83
C GLU A 114 2.35 -12.31 -3.16
N ARG A 115 1.25 -12.39 -3.93
CA ARG A 115 1.25 -13.00 -5.27
C ARG A 115 2.20 -12.29 -6.23
N VAL A 116 2.14 -10.95 -6.28
CA VAL A 116 3.03 -10.16 -7.15
C VAL A 116 4.48 -10.33 -6.72
N ILE A 117 4.79 -10.29 -5.42
CA ILE A 117 6.16 -10.43 -4.91
C ILE A 117 6.71 -11.84 -5.21
N ALA A 118 5.86 -12.87 -5.21
CA ALA A 118 6.23 -14.25 -5.49
C ALA A 118 6.42 -14.57 -6.99
N GLU A 119 6.10 -13.63 -7.90
CA GLU A 119 6.26 -13.84 -9.34
C GLU A 119 7.71 -14.12 -9.73
N ARG A 120 7.92 -15.16 -10.54
CA ARG A 120 9.27 -15.53 -10.99
C ARG A 120 9.87 -14.42 -11.85
N GLY A 121 10.95 -13.82 -11.34
CA GLY A 121 11.68 -12.72 -11.97
C GLY A 121 11.48 -11.37 -11.27
N VAL A 122 10.60 -11.31 -10.26
CA VAL A 122 10.65 -10.27 -9.23
C VAL A 122 11.83 -10.54 -8.32
N ARG A 123 12.71 -9.56 -8.15
CA ARG A 123 13.97 -9.68 -7.39
C ARG A 123 13.83 -9.14 -5.98
N HIS A 124 13.08 -8.05 -5.83
CA HIS A 124 12.80 -7.40 -4.56
C HIS A 124 11.35 -6.96 -4.53
N GLY A 125 10.70 -7.07 -3.38
CA GLY A 125 9.31 -6.66 -3.21
C GLY A 125 9.01 -6.35 -1.75
N ARG A 126 8.28 -5.26 -1.51
CA ARG A 126 7.78 -4.88 -0.19
C ARG A 126 6.43 -4.21 -0.33
N ALA A 127 5.51 -4.57 0.56
CA ALA A 127 4.25 -3.85 0.72
C ALA A 127 4.27 -3.06 2.03
N VAL A 128 3.88 -1.79 1.97
CA VAL A 128 3.57 -0.97 3.14
C VAL A 128 2.06 -0.86 3.20
N VAL A 129 1.44 -1.42 4.24
CA VAL A 129 -0.02 -1.43 4.43
C VAL A 129 -0.38 -0.41 5.50
N ILE A 130 -1.38 0.44 5.19
CA ILE A 130 -1.89 1.48 6.07
C ILE A 130 -3.39 1.22 6.28
N PRO A 131 -3.81 0.85 7.51
CA PRO A 131 -5.22 0.72 7.83
C PRO A 131 -5.94 2.06 7.65
N VAL A 132 -7.10 2.05 7.01
CA VAL A 132 -7.96 3.22 6.92
C VAL A 132 -9.00 3.10 8.02
N ARG A 133 -8.86 3.91 9.07
CA ARG A 133 -9.96 4.11 10.02
C ARG A 133 -11.02 4.90 9.28
N GLU A 134 -12.23 4.36 9.18
CA GLU A 134 -13.38 5.14 8.72
C GLU A 134 -13.43 6.42 9.56
N THR A 135 -13.10 7.54 8.93
CA THR A 135 -13.48 8.83 9.50
C THR A 135 -14.97 8.92 9.29
N GLU A 136 -15.71 9.15 10.38
CA GLU A 136 -17.14 9.44 10.36
C GLU A 136 -17.38 10.71 9.53
N THR A 137 -17.41 10.58 8.21
CA THR A 137 -18.04 11.54 7.32
C THR A 137 -19.10 10.79 6.53
N GLY A 138 -20.12 10.36 7.28
CA GLY A 138 -21.46 10.25 6.74
C GLY A 138 -21.91 11.64 6.29
N THR A 139 -21.82 11.91 5.00
CA THR A 139 -22.71 12.89 4.37
C THR A 139 -23.10 12.31 3.03
N GLY A 140 -24.09 11.42 3.07
CA GLY A 140 -24.81 11.03 1.87
C GLY A 140 -25.35 12.27 1.19
N HIS A 141 -24.80 12.62 0.04
CA HIS A 141 -25.48 13.48 -0.91
C HIS A 141 -26.70 12.72 -1.43
N ARG A 142 -27.80 12.81 -0.68
CA ARG A 142 -29.15 12.54 -1.18
C ARG A 142 -29.40 13.56 -2.29
N HIS A 143 -29.32 13.12 -3.53
CA HIS A 143 -29.93 13.85 -4.63
C HIS A 143 -31.42 14.00 -4.31
N HIS A 144 -31.84 15.22 -3.98
CA HIS A 144 -33.25 15.58 -3.98
C HIS A 144 -33.77 15.42 -5.41
N GLY A 145 -34.45 14.31 -5.67
CA GLY A 145 -35.29 14.16 -6.85
C GLY A 145 -36.43 15.16 -6.76
N HIS A 146 -36.31 16.28 -7.46
CA HIS A 146 -37.45 17.13 -7.77
C HIS A 146 -38.36 16.38 -8.73
N GLY A 147 -39.38 15.71 -8.17
CA GLY A 147 -40.50 15.18 -8.93
C GLY A 147 -41.31 16.32 -9.51
N HIS A 148 -41.05 16.68 -10.77
CA HIS A 148 -41.98 17.46 -11.56
C HIS A 148 -43.00 16.49 -12.18
N ASN A 149 -44.17 16.42 -11.53
CA ASN A 149 -45.35 15.76 -12.08
C ASN A 149 -45.92 16.66 -13.19
N HIS A 150 -45.63 16.36 -14.45
CA HIS A 150 -46.35 16.92 -15.58
C HIS A 150 -47.42 15.93 -16.03
N SER A 151 -48.66 16.17 -15.60
CA SER A 151 -49.84 15.54 -16.16
C SER A 151 -50.10 16.12 -17.55
N HIS A 152 -49.76 15.37 -18.60
CA HIS A 152 -50.27 15.64 -19.94
C HIS A 152 -51.44 14.70 -20.22
N SER A 153 -52.65 15.25 -20.12
CA SER A 153 -53.84 14.67 -20.72
C SER A 153 -53.84 15.00 -22.21
N HIS A 154 -53.70 13.99 -23.06
CA HIS A 154 -54.07 14.10 -24.47
C HIS A 154 -55.20 13.11 -24.76
N SER A 155 -56.36 13.69 -25.04
CA SER A 155 -57.56 13.09 -25.58
C SER A 155 -57.60 13.28 -27.10
N HIS A 156 -58.34 12.38 -27.76
CA HIS A 156 -58.81 12.37 -29.16
C HIS A 156 -57.84 11.78 -30.20
N GLU A 157 -58.27 10.99 -31.20
CA GLU A 157 -59.52 10.29 -31.56
C GLU A 157 -59.12 9.36 -32.73
N ASP A 158 -59.71 8.16 -32.81
CA ASP A 158 -59.55 7.26 -33.96
C ASP A 158 -60.36 7.77 -35.15
N GLU A 159 -59.72 7.87 -36.33
CA GLU A 159 -60.36 7.85 -37.65
C GLU A 159 -59.46 7.15 -38.68
#